data_AF-A0A9P4GJV4-F1
#
_entry.id   AF-A0A9P4GJV4-F1
#
_cell.length_a   1.000
_cell.length_b   1.000
_cell.length_c   1.000
_cell.angle_alpha   90.00
_cell.angle_beta   90.00
_cell.angle_gamma   90.00
#
_symmetry.space_group_name_H-M   'P 1'
#
loop_
_entity.id
_entity.type
_entity.pdbx_description
1 polymer ?
#
loop_
_entity_poly.entity_id
_entity_poly.type
_entity_poly.pdbx_seq_one_letter_code
_entity_poly.pdbx_strand_id
1 'polypeptide(L)'
;MAYEWDVVVNFIKRHYERLVKAAYFDPAEVRYPPDEGWNDEQLTVHVLRTFGRSEEVVDLLRHLLYIKQLDGDHKDEVYFETQHLSYLCDNLPFISLIVEECQEKLLSEKLLMPRPTDWPAGFISLTRYQHAIWWIIDTAKGCYPYI
;
A
#
# COMPACT_ATOMS: atom_id res chain seq x y z
N MET A 1 1.68 -21.37 11.49
CA MET A 1 2.88 -20.51 11.36
C MET A 1 2.41 -19.10 11.65
N ALA A 2 3.05 -18.41 12.59
CA ALA A 2 2.74 -17.01 12.87
C ALA A 2 3.20 -16.17 11.67
N TYR A 3 2.45 -15.13 11.34
CA TYR A 3 2.82 -14.19 10.27
C TYR A 3 4.04 -13.36 10.71
N GLU A 4 5.12 -13.45 9.93
CA GLU A 4 6.36 -12.69 10.16
C GLU A 4 6.35 -11.44 9.29
N TRP A 5 5.75 -10.36 9.81
CA TRP A 5 5.62 -9.08 9.12
C TRP A 5 6.99 -8.50 8.71
N ASP A 6 8.03 -8.75 9.50
CA ASP A 6 9.40 -8.32 9.27
C ASP A 6 10.02 -8.96 8.01
N VAL A 7 9.70 -10.24 7.75
CA VAL A 7 10.13 -10.93 6.53
C VAL A 7 9.49 -10.29 5.30
N VAL A 8 8.20 -9.97 5.37
CA VAL A 8 7.45 -9.32 4.28
C VAL A 8 8.00 -7.91 4.03
N VAL A 9 8.20 -7.12 5.08
CA VAL A 9 8.80 -5.78 5.01
C VAL A 9 10.19 -5.85 4.35
N ASN A 10 11.04 -6.77 4.79
CA ASN A 10 12.38 -6.93 4.23
C ASN A 10 12.35 -7.34 2.75
N PHE A 11 11.39 -8.18 2.35
CA PHE A 11 11.22 -8.57 0.95
C PHE A 11 10.83 -7.39 0.08
N ILE A 12 9.82 -6.61 0.51
CA ILE A 12 9.34 -5.42 -0.21
C ILE A 12 10.46 -4.39 -0.29
N LYS A 13 11.16 -4.13 0.81
CA LYS A 13 12.30 -3.23 0.86
C LYS A 13 13.36 -3.59 -0.18
N ARG A 14 13.79 -4.87 -0.20
CA ARG A 14 14.77 -5.36 -1.19
C ARG A 14 14.26 -5.24 -2.62
N HIS A 15 12.97 -5.41 -2.85
CA HIS A 15 12.38 -5.27 -4.19
C HIS A 15 12.51 -3.83 -4.69
N TYR A 16 12.07 -2.84 -3.91
CA TYR A 16 12.19 -1.44 -4.30
C TYR A 16 13.64 -0.96 -4.39
N GLU A 17 14.52 -1.42 -3.50
CA GLU A 17 15.96 -1.13 -3.61
C GLU A 17 16.57 -1.63 -4.93
N ARG A 18 16.06 -2.75 -5.49
CA ARG A 18 16.48 -3.22 -6.82
C ARG A 18 15.95 -2.32 -7.93
N LEU A 19 14.69 -1.85 -7.83
CA LEU A 19 14.12 -0.92 -8.80
C LEU A 19 14.91 0.39 -8.83
N VAL A 20 15.26 0.93 -7.66
CA VAL A 20 16.13 2.12 -7.54
C VAL A 20 17.51 1.87 -8.17
N LYS A 21 18.15 0.73 -7.87
CA LYS A 21 19.45 0.38 -8.46
C LYS A 21 19.39 0.18 -9.98
N ALA A 22 18.24 -0.20 -10.51
CA ALA A 22 17.98 -0.30 -11.94
C ALA A 22 17.66 1.05 -12.60
N ALA A 23 17.82 2.17 -11.87
CA ALA A 23 17.48 3.53 -12.30
C ALA A 23 16.00 3.71 -12.71
N TYR A 24 15.12 2.88 -12.11
CA TYR A 24 13.69 2.93 -12.34
C TYR A 24 13.00 3.99 -11.45
N PHE A 25 13.55 4.24 -10.26
CA PHE A 25 13.15 5.32 -9.35
C PHE A 25 14.38 6.09 -8.88
N ASP A 26 14.24 7.40 -8.65
CA ASP A 26 15.27 8.18 -7.98
C ASP A 26 15.29 7.79 -6.47
N PRO A 27 16.47 7.51 -5.87
CA PRO A 27 16.56 7.27 -4.43
C PRO A 27 15.88 8.33 -3.56
N ALA A 28 15.85 9.60 -4.00
CA ALA A 28 15.19 10.71 -3.30
C ALA A 28 13.66 10.62 -3.29
N GLU A 29 13.08 9.76 -4.14
CA GLU A 29 11.64 9.53 -4.23
C GLU A 29 11.18 8.42 -3.26
N VAL A 30 12.11 7.67 -2.67
CA VAL A 30 11.80 6.61 -1.70
C VAL A 30 11.72 7.18 -0.29
N ARG A 31 10.58 6.97 0.37
CA ARG A 31 10.34 7.30 1.78
C ARG A 31 10.48 6.06 2.63
N TYR A 32 11.52 6.02 3.45
CA TYR A 32 11.73 4.95 4.41
C TYR A 32 10.95 5.22 5.70
N PRO A 33 10.40 4.17 6.34
CA PRO A 33 9.76 4.32 7.65
C PRO A 33 10.80 4.78 8.70
N PRO A 34 10.37 5.54 9.72
CA PRO A 34 11.14 5.74 10.95
C PRO A 34 11.45 4.40 11.65
N ASP A 35 12.42 4.38 12.56
CA ASP A 35 12.80 3.16 13.31
C ASP A 35 11.62 2.55 14.09
N GLU A 36 10.69 3.40 14.55
CA GLU A 36 9.46 3.04 15.28
C GLU A 36 8.27 2.79 14.34
N GLY A 37 8.46 2.94 13.03
CA GLY A 37 7.43 2.92 12.01
C GLY A 37 6.69 4.25 11.85
N TRP A 38 5.81 4.32 10.86
CA TRP A 38 4.93 5.46 10.63
C TRP A 38 3.87 5.57 11.75
N ASN A 39 3.63 6.79 12.22
CA ASN A 39 2.61 7.03 13.24
C ASN A 39 1.19 7.20 12.65
N ASP A 40 0.17 7.29 13.51
CA ASP A 40 -1.24 7.38 13.11
C ASP A 40 -1.60 8.70 12.41
N GLU A 41 -0.78 9.73 12.55
CA GLU A 41 -0.96 11.02 11.86
C GLU A 41 -0.37 10.97 10.44
N GLN A 42 0.68 10.17 10.23
CA GLN A 42 1.35 9.96 8.95
C GLN A 42 0.65 8.89 8.10
N LEU A 43 0.08 7.87 8.73
CA LEU A 43 -0.71 6.83 8.06
C LEU A 43 -2.19 7.10 8.17
N THR A 44 -2.94 6.60 7.19
CA THR A 44 -4.39 6.79 7.16
C THR A 44 -5.13 5.73 7.99
N VAL A 45 -4.70 5.53 9.24
CA VAL A 45 -5.15 4.44 10.12
C VAL A 45 -6.66 4.46 10.36
N HIS A 46 -7.22 5.65 10.57
CA HIS A 46 -8.66 5.82 10.78
C HIS A 46 -9.49 5.40 9.54
N VAL A 47 -9.01 5.68 8.33
CA VAL A 47 -9.65 5.23 7.08
C VAL A 47 -9.52 3.72 6.93
N LEU A 48 -8.34 3.15 7.20
CA LEU A 48 -8.12 1.70 7.15
C LEU A 48 -9.07 0.94 8.09
N ARG A 49 -9.23 1.45 9.32
CA ARG A 49 -10.19 0.90 10.30
C ARG A 49 -11.64 1.06 9.83
N THR A 50 -11.98 2.16 9.16
CA THR A 50 -13.33 2.37 8.58
C THR A 50 -13.62 1.34 7.48
N PHE A 51 -12.61 0.97 6.69
CA PHE A 51 -12.69 -0.14 5.73
C PHE A 51 -12.53 -1.54 6.35
N GLY A 52 -12.56 -1.64 7.69
CA GLY A 52 -12.47 -2.90 8.42
C GLY A 52 -11.15 -3.64 8.23
N ARG A 53 -10.04 -2.94 7.98
CA ARG A 53 -8.71 -3.56 7.98
C ARG A 53 -8.29 -3.89 9.41
N SER A 54 -7.58 -5.00 9.55
CA SER A 54 -7.07 -5.51 10.84
C SER A 54 -5.89 -4.69 11.36
N GLU A 55 -5.60 -4.77 12.66
CA GLU A 55 -4.44 -4.10 13.24
C GLU A 55 -3.12 -4.69 12.72
N GLU A 56 -3.09 -5.99 12.39
CA GLU A 56 -1.94 -6.63 11.76
C GLU A 56 -1.58 -6.01 10.39
N VAL A 57 -2.60 -5.59 9.62
CA VAL A 57 -2.39 -4.82 8.38
C VAL A 57 -1.85 -3.44 8.70
N VAL A 58 -2.40 -2.75 9.69
CA VAL A 58 -1.91 -1.43 10.09
C VAL A 58 -0.44 -1.51 10.51
N ASP A 59 -0.09 -2.48 11.37
CA ASP A 59 1.27 -2.70 11.85
C ASP A 59 2.24 -3.03 10.71
N LEU A 60 1.82 -3.85 9.73
CA LEU A 60 2.61 -4.06 8.52
C LEU A 60 2.88 -2.73 7.79
N LEU A 61 1.84 -1.94 7.53
CA LEU A 61 1.93 -0.68 6.79
C LEU A 61 2.80 0.37 7.49
N ARG A 62 2.91 0.34 8.83
CA ARG A 62 3.84 1.20 9.60
C ARG A 62 5.30 0.98 9.23
N HIS A 63 5.65 -0.21 8.79
CA HIS A 63 7.03 -0.60 8.54
C HIS A 63 7.37 -0.70 7.05
N LEU A 64 6.43 -0.38 6.15
CA LEU A 64 6.70 -0.34 4.73
C LEU A 64 7.33 0.99 4.32
N LEU A 65 8.21 0.89 3.32
CA LEU A 65 8.63 2.05 2.56
C LEU A 65 7.53 2.42 1.55
N TYR A 66 7.52 3.68 1.16
CA TYR A 66 6.59 4.19 0.15
C TYR A 66 7.33 5.00 -0.90
N ILE A 67 6.85 4.94 -2.14
CA ILE A 67 7.32 5.84 -3.21
C ILE A 67 6.51 7.12 -3.14
N LYS A 68 7.20 8.26 -3.16
CA LYS A 68 6.58 9.57 -3.24
C LYS A 68 5.75 9.62 -4.51
N GLN A 69 4.49 10.03 -4.40
CA GLN A 69 3.69 10.26 -5.59
C GLN A 69 4.22 11.49 -6.31
N LEU A 70 4.51 11.35 -7.60
CA LEU A 70 5.13 12.39 -8.40
C LEU A 70 4.11 12.97 -9.38
N ASP A 71 4.21 14.25 -9.66
CA ASP A 71 3.34 14.90 -10.65
C ASP A 71 3.66 14.39 -12.07
N GLY A 72 2.65 13.81 -12.72
CA GLY A 72 2.68 13.29 -14.10
C GLY A 72 2.14 11.86 -14.22
N ASP A 73 1.63 11.49 -15.39
CA ASP A 73 0.80 10.29 -15.59
C ASP A 73 1.46 8.92 -15.31
N HIS A 74 2.80 8.82 -15.15
CA HIS A 74 3.49 7.52 -15.11
C HIS A 74 4.68 7.41 -14.14
N LYS A 75 4.92 8.41 -13.29
CA LYS A 75 6.20 8.47 -12.54
C LYS A 75 6.27 7.54 -11.31
N ASP A 76 5.14 7.04 -10.83
CA ASP A 76 5.04 6.08 -9.71
C ASP A 76 4.66 4.67 -10.17
N GLU A 77 4.67 4.41 -11.48
CA GLU A 77 4.39 3.09 -12.05
C GLU A 77 5.53 2.12 -11.76
N VAL A 78 5.33 1.11 -10.91
CA VAL A 78 6.30 0.02 -10.66
C VAL A 78 6.35 -0.99 -11.81
N TYR A 79 5.32 -0.98 -12.66
CA TYR A 79 5.19 -1.77 -13.87
C TYR A 79 4.17 -1.07 -14.78
N PHE A 80 4.08 -1.48 -16.05
CA PHE A 80 3.13 -0.92 -17.01
C PHE A 80 1.70 -0.87 -16.43
N GLU A 81 1.09 0.32 -16.42
CA GLU A 81 -0.25 0.61 -15.87
C GLU A 81 -0.45 0.18 -14.40
N THR A 82 0.64 -0.01 -13.66
CA THR A 82 0.64 -0.52 -12.28
C THR A 82 1.34 0.48 -11.37
N GLN A 83 0.56 1.28 -10.66
CA GLN A 83 1.09 2.30 -9.74
C GLN A 83 1.32 1.73 -8.35
N HIS A 84 2.37 2.21 -7.68
CA HIS A 84 2.53 1.96 -6.26
C HIS A 84 1.39 2.61 -5.45
N LEU A 85 0.89 1.90 -4.44
CA LEU A 85 -0.08 2.42 -3.50
C LEU A 85 0.60 2.84 -2.21
N SER A 86 0.57 4.14 -1.92
CA SER A 86 1.01 4.69 -0.64
C SER A 86 -0.18 4.86 0.30
N TYR A 87 0.00 4.45 1.56
CA TYR A 87 -0.97 4.61 2.63
C TYR A 87 -0.72 5.84 3.52
N LEU A 88 0.28 6.64 3.14
CA LEU A 88 0.57 7.91 3.80
C LEU A 88 -0.55 8.92 3.50
N CYS A 89 -0.92 9.69 4.53
CA CYS A 89 -2.04 10.62 4.47
C CYS A 89 -1.85 11.78 3.48
N ASP A 90 -0.60 12.07 3.10
CA ASP A 90 -0.22 13.12 2.16
C ASP A 90 -0.24 12.68 0.69
N ASN A 91 -0.54 11.41 0.40
CA ASN A 91 -0.62 10.86 -0.94
C ASN A 91 -2.07 10.56 -1.36
N LEU A 92 -2.33 10.52 -2.67
CA LEU A 92 -3.60 10.02 -3.19
C LEU A 92 -3.69 8.49 -3.01
N PRO A 93 -4.89 7.95 -2.75
CA PRO A 93 -6.17 8.66 -2.67
C PRO A 93 -6.44 9.33 -1.31
N PHE A 94 -5.62 9.09 -0.29
CA PHE A 94 -5.92 9.43 1.11
C PHE A 94 -5.98 10.93 1.42
N ILE A 95 -5.17 11.75 0.74
CA ILE A 95 -5.26 13.22 0.85
C ILE A 95 -6.65 13.77 0.47
N SER A 96 -7.41 13.02 -0.34
CA SER A 96 -8.76 13.40 -0.81
C SER A 96 -9.90 12.61 -0.17
N LEU A 97 -9.58 11.64 0.71
CA LEU A 97 -10.59 10.77 1.32
C LEU A 97 -11.09 11.38 2.63
N ILE A 98 -12.40 11.63 2.70
CA ILE A 98 -13.10 11.93 3.95
C ILE A 98 -13.78 10.66 4.49
N VAL A 99 -13.89 10.55 5.81
CA VAL A 99 -14.37 9.35 6.50
C VAL A 99 -15.81 9.00 6.11
N GLU A 100 -16.64 10.02 5.92
CA GLU A 100 -18.05 9.89 5.52
C GLU A 100 -18.17 9.20 4.16
N GLU A 101 -17.22 9.40 3.26
CA GLU A 101 -17.20 8.70 1.97
C GLU A 101 -16.75 7.24 2.06
N CYS A 102 -16.17 6.83 3.18
CA CYS A 102 -15.62 5.48 3.35
C CYS A 102 -16.62 4.51 3.97
N GLN A 103 -17.65 4.99 4.66
CA GLN A 103 -18.60 4.16 5.41
C GLN A 103 -19.54 3.32 4.53
N GLU A 104 -19.74 3.71 3.26
CA GLU A 104 -20.67 3.04 2.34
C GLU A 104 -20.01 2.53 1.05
N LYS A 105 -18.71 2.80 0.87
CA LYS A 105 -17.99 2.46 -0.37
C LYS A 105 -17.17 1.19 -0.23
N LEU A 106 -17.07 0.45 -1.33
CA LEU A 106 -16.19 -0.71 -1.42
C LEU A 106 -14.74 -0.26 -1.62
N LEU A 107 -13.79 -1.03 -1.08
CA LEU A 107 -12.35 -0.80 -1.28
C LEU A 107 -11.97 -0.65 -2.76
N SER A 108 -12.66 -1.37 -3.66
CA SER A 108 -12.41 -1.30 -5.10
C SER A 108 -12.83 0.02 -5.74
N GLU A 109 -13.86 0.69 -5.22
CA GLU A 109 -14.30 2.00 -5.74
C GLU A 109 -13.27 3.10 -5.47
N LYS A 110 -12.42 2.90 -4.46
CA LYS A 110 -11.28 3.76 -4.14
C LYS A 110 -9.96 3.26 -4.71
N LEU A 111 -9.99 2.24 -5.58
CA LEU A 111 -8.81 1.58 -6.16
C LEU A 111 -7.84 1.07 -5.08
N LEU A 112 -8.37 0.65 -3.94
CA LEU A 112 -7.58 0.04 -2.86
C LEU A 112 -7.60 -1.50 -2.93
N MET A 113 -8.50 -2.09 -3.70
CA MET A 113 -8.56 -3.54 -3.99
C MET A 113 -9.08 -3.76 -5.42
N PRO A 114 -8.77 -4.89 -6.09
CA PRO A 114 -9.09 -5.07 -7.51
C PRO A 114 -10.57 -5.30 -7.82
N ARG A 115 -11.31 -5.91 -6.91
CA ARG A 115 -12.69 -6.37 -7.16
C ARG A 115 -13.65 -5.90 -6.06
N PRO A 116 -14.92 -5.62 -6.41
CA PRO A 116 -15.98 -5.25 -5.47
C PRO A 116 -16.48 -6.49 -4.71
N THR A 117 -15.61 -7.05 -3.89
CA THR A 117 -15.87 -8.24 -3.07
C THR A 117 -15.51 -7.94 -1.63
N ASP A 118 -16.09 -8.70 -0.70
CA ASP A 118 -15.70 -8.62 0.70
C ASP A 118 -14.31 -9.23 0.90
N TRP A 119 -13.30 -8.36 0.92
CA TRP A 119 -11.92 -8.76 1.19
C TRP A 119 -11.73 -8.96 2.69
N PRO A 120 -11.15 -10.09 3.15
CA PRO A 120 -10.90 -10.30 4.57
C PRO A 120 -10.05 -9.18 5.17
N ALA A 121 -10.23 -8.89 6.46
CA ALA A 121 -9.58 -7.77 7.16
C ALA A 121 -8.04 -7.80 7.11
N GLY A 122 -7.46 -9.00 6.95
CA GLY A 122 -6.02 -9.21 6.83
C GLY A 122 -5.43 -8.93 5.44
N PHE A 123 -6.25 -8.57 4.45
CA PHE A 123 -5.81 -8.37 3.08
C PHE A 123 -5.56 -6.89 2.79
N ILE A 124 -4.46 -6.60 2.09
CA ILE A 124 -4.09 -5.25 1.67
C ILE A 124 -3.37 -5.28 0.31
N SER A 125 -3.52 -4.23 -0.50
CA SER A 125 -2.82 -4.11 -1.78
C SER A 125 -1.59 -3.20 -1.65
N LEU A 126 -0.56 -3.43 -2.46
CA LEU A 126 0.62 -2.56 -2.56
C LEU A 126 0.69 -1.78 -3.86
N THR A 127 -0.17 -2.15 -4.80
CA THR A 127 -0.30 -1.53 -6.11
C THR A 127 -1.76 -1.26 -6.39
N ARG A 128 -2.02 -0.30 -7.27
CA ARG A 128 -3.36 0.09 -7.68
C ARG A 128 -3.36 0.49 -9.16
N TYR A 129 -4.57 0.76 -9.64
CA TYR A 129 -4.97 1.28 -10.97
C TYR A 129 -5.86 0.29 -11.73
N GLN A 130 -6.58 0.75 -12.76
CA GLN A 130 -7.66 -0.02 -13.41
C GLN A 130 -7.17 -1.31 -14.08
N HIS A 131 -5.95 -1.29 -14.63
CA HIS A 131 -5.32 -2.41 -15.34
C HIS A 131 -4.06 -2.92 -14.63
N ALA A 132 -3.90 -2.55 -13.36
CA ALA A 132 -2.71 -2.88 -12.59
C ALA A 132 -2.54 -4.38 -12.37
N ILE A 133 -1.29 -4.81 -12.27
CA ILE A 133 -0.96 -6.07 -11.61
C ILE A 133 -1.09 -5.84 -10.10
N TRP A 134 -2.11 -6.42 -9.49
CA TRP A 134 -2.42 -6.24 -8.08
C TRP A 134 -1.53 -7.11 -7.20
N TRP A 135 -0.65 -6.47 -6.43
CA TRP A 135 0.15 -7.14 -5.41
C TRP A 135 -0.61 -7.11 -4.10
N ILE A 136 -1.05 -8.28 -3.63
CA ILE A 136 -1.90 -8.38 -2.45
C ILE A 136 -1.19 -9.18 -1.37
N ILE A 137 -1.16 -8.63 -0.17
CA ILE A 137 -0.65 -9.30 1.03
C ILE A 137 -1.83 -9.79 1.85
N ASP A 138 -1.81 -11.07 2.17
CA ASP A 138 -2.63 -11.70 3.19
C ASP A 138 -1.79 -11.81 4.47
N THR A 139 -2.09 -11.00 5.48
CA THR A 139 -1.39 -11.04 6.78
C THR A 139 -1.61 -12.34 7.56
N ALA A 140 -2.48 -13.26 7.11
CA ALA A 140 -2.58 -14.61 7.69
C ALA A 140 -1.69 -15.64 6.98
N LYS A 141 -1.26 -15.40 5.74
CA LYS A 141 -0.56 -16.41 4.90
C LYS A 141 0.66 -15.92 4.11
N GLY A 142 0.82 -14.62 3.89
CA GLY A 142 1.88 -14.01 3.07
C GLY A 142 1.36 -13.30 1.80
N CYS A 143 2.27 -12.95 0.88
CA CYS A 143 1.96 -12.22 -0.36
C CYS A 143 1.57 -13.17 -1.51
N TYR A 144 0.49 -12.86 -2.24
CA TYR A 144 0.07 -13.56 -3.45
C TYR A 144 0.05 -12.59 -4.65
N PRO A 145 0.66 -12.95 -5.80
CA PRO A 145 0.37 -12.26 -7.06
C PRO A 145 -1.03 -12.66 -7.53
N TYR A 146 -1.97 -11.70 -7.60
CA TYR A 146 -3.27 -11.91 -8.22
C TYR A 146 -3.14 -11.52 -9.71
N ILE A 147 -3.34 -12.49 -10.60
CA ILE A 147 -3.30 -12.32 -12.07
C ILE A 147 -4.74 -12.24 -12.60
#